data_AF-A0A928PME8-F1
#
_entry.id   AF-A0A928PME8-F1
#
_cell.length_a   1.000
_cell.length_b   1.000
_cell.length_c   1.000
_cell.angle_alpha   90.00
_cell.angle_beta   90.00
_cell.angle_gamma   90.00
#
_symmetry.space_group_name_H-M   'P 1'
#
loop_
_entity.id
_entity.type
_entity.pdbx_description
1 polymer ?
#
loop_
_entity_poly.entity_id
_entity_poly.type
_entity_poly.pdbx_seq_one_letter_code
_entity_poly.pdbx_strand_id
1 'polypeptide(L)'
;PHPEYHHIKKENIGLIEVMGLAVLPARLKTEMEVLKDAMVNGNDIEADERIAKHKEWAERIIAENEITEENCAEILRQEIGKVFTAILEQCGVFERSEKGKEQFIRFAATV
;
A
#
# COMPACT_ATOMS: atom_id res chain seq x y z
N PRO A 1 14.09 -2.77 8.84
CA PRO A 1 12.84 -3.56 8.84
C PRO A 1 11.74 -2.76 9.55
N HIS A 2 10.66 -2.41 8.83
CA HIS A 2 9.53 -1.60 9.34
C HIS A 2 8.28 -2.49 9.43
N PRO A 3 7.94 -2.99 10.64
CA PRO A 3 6.84 -3.93 10.83
C PRO A 3 5.49 -3.38 10.35
N GLU A 4 5.31 -2.05 10.43
CA GLU A 4 4.10 -1.35 10.01
C GLU A 4 3.78 -1.50 8.52
N TYR A 5 4.74 -1.91 7.67
CA TYR A 5 4.50 -2.07 6.23
C TYR A 5 4.34 -3.53 5.80
N HIS A 6 4.57 -4.50 6.69
CA HIS A 6 4.55 -5.92 6.32
C HIS A 6 3.17 -6.43 5.88
N HIS A 7 2.09 -5.76 6.31
CA HIS A 7 0.74 -6.12 5.86
C HIS A 7 0.58 -5.91 4.34
N ILE A 8 1.20 -4.86 3.78
CA ILE A 8 1.23 -4.58 2.33
C ILE A 8 2.44 -5.27 1.66
N LYS A 9 3.63 -5.14 2.23
CA LYS A 9 4.93 -5.55 1.66
C LYS A 9 5.29 -6.99 2.04
N LYS A 10 4.59 -7.96 1.45
CA LYS A 10 4.88 -9.40 1.59
C LYS A 10 5.73 -9.99 0.46
N GLU A 11 5.79 -9.32 -0.68
CA GLU A 11 6.57 -9.71 -1.86
C GLU A 11 7.68 -8.69 -2.10
N ASN A 12 8.66 -9.03 -2.95
CA ASN A 12 9.64 -8.07 -3.45
C ASN A 12 8.91 -7.03 -4.31
N ILE A 13 8.32 -6.01 -3.67
CA ILE A 13 7.84 -4.79 -4.32
C ILE A 13 8.96 -4.18 -5.19
N GLY A 14 10.23 -4.47 -4.85
CA GLY A 14 11.42 -4.09 -5.59
C GLY A 14 11.57 -4.60 -7.03
N LEU A 15 10.79 -5.60 -7.48
CA LEU A 15 10.77 -6.02 -8.89
C LEU A 15 9.77 -5.23 -9.75
N ILE A 16 8.89 -4.46 -9.10
CA ILE A 16 7.92 -3.53 -9.69
C ILE A 16 8.43 -2.07 -9.57
N GLU A 17 9.51 -1.87 -8.81
CA GLU A 17 10.20 -0.61 -8.48
C GLU A 17 10.97 0.00 -9.66
N VAL A 18 11.15 -0.74 -10.76
CA VAL A 18 12.06 -0.39 -11.86
C VAL A 18 11.55 0.76 -12.73
N MET A 19 10.33 1.29 -12.55
CA MET A 19 9.79 2.34 -13.44
C MET A 19 9.01 3.48 -12.75
N GLY A 20 9.07 3.64 -11.42
CA GLY A 20 8.31 4.68 -10.72
C GLY A 20 6.78 4.49 -10.74
N LEU A 21 6.31 3.29 -11.16
CA LEU A 21 4.92 2.86 -11.17
C LEU A 21 4.76 1.69 -10.20
N ALA A 22 4.05 1.92 -9.10
CA ALA A 22 3.68 0.85 -8.18
C ALA A 22 2.58 -0.02 -8.81
N VAL A 23 2.95 -1.17 -9.36
CA VAL A 23 2.00 -2.22 -9.74
C VAL A 23 1.54 -2.95 -8.49
N LEU A 24 0.23 -2.99 -8.29
CA LEU A 24 -0.39 -3.73 -7.19
C LEU A 24 -0.29 -5.25 -7.47
N PRO A 25 0.30 -6.07 -6.58
CA PRO A 25 0.31 -7.52 -6.76
C PRO A 25 -1.11 -8.08 -6.85
N ALA A 26 -1.32 -9.11 -7.68
CA ALA A 26 -2.64 -9.73 -7.85
C ALA A 26 -3.23 -10.21 -6.51
N ARG A 27 -2.39 -10.73 -5.62
CA ARG A 27 -2.77 -11.09 -4.24
C ARG A 27 -3.35 -9.90 -3.48
N LEU A 28 -2.65 -8.77 -3.51
CA LEU A 28 -3.08 -7.57 -2.79
C LEU A 28 -4.37 -7.02 -3.39
N LYS A 29 -4.56 -7.11 -4.71
CA LYS A 29 -5.84 -6.75 -5.35
C LYS A 29 -7.02 -7.53 -4.75
N THR A 30 -6.89 -8.86 -4.68
CA THR A 30 -7.93 -9.71 -4.10
C THR A 30 -8.14 -9.42 -2.62
N GLU A 31 -7.08 -9.20 -1.85
CA GLU A 31 -7.19 -8.80 -0.44
C GLU A 31 -7.95 -7.48 -0.27
N MET A 32 -7.74 -6.49 -1.16
CA MET A 32 -8.45 -5.19 -1.09
C MET A 32 -9.92 -5.29 -1.48
N GLU A 33 -10.28 -6.16 -2.43
CA GLU A 33 -11.69 -6.40 -2.78
C GLU A 33 -12.45 -7.00 -1.58
N VAL A 34 -11.87 -8.01 -0.92
CA VAL A 34 -12.45 -8.63 0.28
C VAL A 34 -12.49 -7.64 1.45
N LEU A 35 -11.44 -6.85 1.63
CA LEU A 35 -11.37 -5.84 2.69
C LEU A 35 -12.43 -4.75 2.49
N LYS A 36 -12.62 -4.26 1.26
CA LYS A 36 -13.66 -3.28 0.92
C LYS A 36 -15.04 -3.82 1.30
N ASP A 37 -15.36 -5.06 0.91
CA ASP A 37 -16.64 -5.68 1.24
C ASP A 37 -16.82 -5.86 2.76
N ALA A 38 -15.75 -6.18 3.48
CA ALA A 38 -15.80 -6.28 4.94
C ALA A 38 -16.04 -4.91 5.62
N MET A 39 -15.36 -3.86 5.15
CA MET A 39 -15.49 -2.50 5.68
C MET A 39 -16.87 -1.90 5.42
N VAL A 40 -17.45 -2.12 4.24
CA VAL A 40 -18.77 -1.60 3.87
C VAL A 40 -19.90 -2.32 4.62
N ASN A 41 -19.81 -3.65 4.75
CA ASN A 41 -20.85 -4.46 5.39
C ASN A 41 -20.68 -4.59 6.91
N GLY A 42 -19.58 -4.08 7.48
CA GLY A 42 -19.26 -4.24 8.90
C GLY A 42 -18.94 -5.68 9.30
N ASN A 43 -18.41 -6.48 8.37
CA ASN A 43 -17.99 -7.85 8.67
C ASN A 43 -16.73 -7.86 9.52
N ASP A 44 -16.55 -8.92 10.31
CA ASP A 44 -15.33 -9.12 11.09
C ASP A 44 -14.12 -9.37 10.17
N ILE A 45 -13.17 -8.45 10.18
CA ILE A 45 -11.94 -8.50 9.39
C ILE A 45 -10.97 -9.58 9.94
N GLU A 46 -10.98 -9.86 11.25
CA GLU A 46 -10.12 -10.90 11.83
C GLU A 46 -10.56 -12.32 11.45
N ALA A 47 -11.84 -12.49 11.13
CA ALA A 47 -12.40 -13.78 10.76
C ALA A 47 -11.88 -14.30 9.40
N ASP A 48 -11.36 -13.43 8.55
CA ASP A 48 -10.81 -13.81 7.24
C ASP A 48 -9.26 -13.73 7.26
N GLU A 49 -8.61 -14.89 7.23
CA GLU A 49 -7.15 -15.02 7.27
C GLU A 49 -6.42 -14.21 6.18
N ARG A 50 -7.09 -13.90 5.06
CA ARG A 50 -6.51 -13.12 3.96
C ARG A 50 -6.35 -11.66 4.33
N ILE A 51 -7.28 -11.11 5.11
CA ILE A 51 -7.36 -9.69 5.47
C ILE A 51 -7.16 -9.41 6.96
N ALA A 52 -7.05 -10.43 7.82
CA ALA A 52 -6.84 -10.28 9.26
C ALA A 52 -5.64 -9.38 9.60
N LYS A 53 -4.55 -9.49 8.83
CA LYS A 53 -3.35 -8.63 8.95
C LYS A 53 -3.59 -7.14 8.63
N HIS A 54 -4.74 -6.79 8.06
CA HIS A 54 -5.14 -5.43 7.71
C HIS A 54 -6.08 -4.81 8.76
N LYS A 55 -6.46 -5.53 9.82
CA LYS A 55 -7.46 -5.08 10.79
C LYS A 55 -7.13 -3.71 11.38
N GLU A 56 -5.97 -3.56 12.02
CA GLU A 56 -5.58 -2.29 12.65
C GLU A 56 -5.54 -1.13 11.64
N TRP A 57 -5.15 -1.42 10.40
CA TRP A 57 -5.12 -0.43 9.32
C TRP A 57 -6.54 -0.05 8.87
N ALA A 58 -7.43 -1.02 8.69
CA ALA A 58 -8.82 -0.79 8.31
C ALA A 58 -9.61 -0.07 9.41
N GLU A 59 -9.40 -0.41 10.69
CA GLU A 59 -10.00 0.27 11.83
C GLU A 59 -9.60 1.75 11.87
N ARG A 60 -8.32 2.06 11.61
CA ARG A 60 -7.87 3.46 11.47
C ARG A 60 -8.57 4.18 10.32
N ILE A 61 -8.69 3.53 9.16
CA ILE A 61 -9.37 4.13 8.01
C ILE A 61 -10.84 4.43 8.31
N ILE A 62 -11.54 3.51 8.97
CA ILE A 62 -12.95 3.68 9.39
C ILE A 62 -13.07 4.79 10.45
N ALA A 63 -12.09 4.93 11.34
CA ALA A 63 -12.10 6.01 12.34
C ALA A 63 -11.84 7.39 11.74
N GLU A 64 -11.04 7.46 10.66
CA GLU A 64 -10.65 8.71 10.00
C GLU A 64 -11.63 9.12 8.87
N ASN A 65 -12.46 8.20 8.38
CA ASN A 65 -13.35 8.43 7.23
C ASN A 65 -14.73 7.78 7.42
N GLU A 66 -15.77 8.43 6.92
CA GLU A 66 -17.08 7.80 6.79
C GLU A 66 -17.08 6.85 5.59
N ILE A 67 -17.17 5.53 5.83
CA ILE A 67 -17.08 4.52 4.77
C ILE A 67 -18.46 4.22 4.17
N THR A 68 -18.54 4.33 2.85
CA THR A 68 -19.71 3.98 2.04
C THR A 68 -19.30 3.09 0.88
N GLU A 69 -20.25 2.39 0.26
CA GLU A 69 -19.99 1.53 -0.90
C GLU A 69 -19.35 2.30 -2.08
N GLU A 70 -19.71 3.57 -2.25
CA GLU A 70 -19.23 4.42 -3.33
C GLU A 70 -17.83 4.98 -3.08
N ASN A 71 -17.46 5.25 -1.82
CA ASN A 71 -16.19 5.90 -1.48
C ASN A 71 -15.08 4.94 -1.02
N CYS A 72 -15.43 3.75 -0.52
CA CYS A 72 -14.50 2.84 0.14
C CYS A 72 -13.33 2.45 -0.79
N ALA A 73 -13.62 2.18 -2.06
CA ALA A 73 -12.61 1.80 -3.04
C ALA A 73 -11.59 2.92 -3.32
N GLU A 74 -12.04 4.17 -3.32
CA GLU A 74 -11.15 5.33 -3.54
C GLU A 74 -10.31 5.61 -2.30
N ILE A 75 -10.92 5.56 -1.11
CA ILE A 75 -10.20 5.72 0.16
C ILE A 75 -9.11 4.66 0.31
N LEU A 76 -9.45 3.38 0.08
CA LEU A 76 -8.47 2.29 0.12
C LEU A 76 -7.33 2.52 -0.88
N ARG A 77 -7.62 2.97 -2.09
CA ARG A 77 -6.59 3.30 -3.09
C ARG A 77 -5.65 4.40 -2.61
N GLN A 78 -6.19 5.47 -2.01
CA GLN A 78 -5.38 6.57 -1.48
C GLN A 78 -4.50 6.12 -0.32
N GLU A 79 -5.05 5.34 0.60
CA GLU A 79 -4.33 4.81 1.76
C GLU A 79 -3.22 3.83 1.35
N ILE A 80 -3.49 2.97 0.38
CA ILE A 80 -2.45 2.14 -0.25
C ILE A 80 -1.36 3.04 -0.85
N GLY A 81 -1.74 4.09 -1.58
CA GLY A 81 -0.79 5.06 -2.14
C GLY A 81 0.12 5.68 -1.09
N LYS A 82 -0.41 6.02 0.10
CA LYS A 82 0.39 6.54 1.23
C LYS A 82 1.38 5.51 1.73
N VAL A 83 0.95 4.26 1.95
CA VAL A 83 1.82 3.18 2.41
C VAL A 83 2.90 2.86 1.38
N PHE A 84 2.56 2.80 0.09
CA PHE A 84 3.53 2.62 -0.98
C PHE A 84 4.52 3.78 -1.08
N THR A 85 4.07 5.02 -0.93
CA THR A 85 4.96 6.20 -0.92
C THR A 85 5.95 6.12 0.23
N ALA A 86 5.48 5.81 1.45
CA ALA A 86 6.36 5.65 2.60
C ALA A 86 7.37 4.50 2.41
N ILE A 87 6.95 3.39 1.80
CA ILE A 87 7.86 2.29 1.43
C ILE A 87 8.91 2.75 0.40
N LEU A 88 8.52 3.55 -0.60
CA LEU A 88 9.41 4.06 -1.63
C LEU A 88 10.40 5.10 -1.09
N GLU A 89 10.01 5.95 -0.14
CA GLU A 89 10.91 6.88 0.55
C GLU A 89 12.00 6.16 1.36
N GLN A 90 11.73 4.92 1.78
CA GLN A 90 12.72 4.06 2.44
C GLN A 90 13.63 3.33 1.44
N CYS A 91 13.29 3.33 0.15
CA CYS A 91 14.15 2.79 -0.90
C CYS A 91 15.15 3.86 -1.33
N GLY A 92 16.45 3.50 -1.38
CA GLY A 92 17.55 4.45 -1.58
C GLY A 92 17.46 5.34 -2.83
N VAL A 93 16.67 4.94 -3.84
CA VAL A 93 16.46 5.70 -5.09
C VAL A 93 15.67 7.00 -4.87
N PHE A 94 14.77 7.06 -3.88
CA PHE A 94 13.99 8.27 -3.55
C PHE A 94 14.46 8.92 -2.24
N GLU A 95 15.57 8.46 -1.68
CA GLU A 95 16.19 9.10 -0.53
C GLU A 95 16.56 10.54 -0.93
N ARG A 96 16.15 11.53 -0.13
CA ARG A 96 16.49 12.95 -0.38
C ARG A 96 17.97 13.29 -0.11
N SER A 97 18.81 12.27 0.07
CA SER A 97 20.26 12.39 0.16
C SER A 97 20.87 12.71 -1.21
N GLU A 98 22.09 13.23 -1.25
CA GLU A 98 22.81 13.45 -2.52
C GLU A 98 22.95 12.15 -3.32
N LYS A 99 23.14 11.02 -2.63
CA LYS A 99 23.24 9.68 -3.24
C LYS A 99 21.90 9.22 -3.84
N GLY A 100 20.79 9.47 -3.17
CA GLY A 100 19.46 9.15 -3.71
C GLY A 100 19.08 10.03 -4.90
N LYS A 101 19.46 11.31 -4.89
CA LYS A 101 19.30 12.20 -6.07
C LYS A 101 20.10 11.71 -7.28
N GLU A 102 21.34 11.28 -7.09
CA GLU A 102 22.16 10.71 -8.17
C GLU A 102 21.53 9.43 -8.75
N GLN A 103 20.99 8.57 -7.88
CA GLN A 103 20.29 7.35 -8.29
C GLN A 103 19.00 7.66 -9.06
N PHE A 104 18.23 8.67 -8.61
CA PHE A 104 17.05 9.16 -9.30
C PHE A 104 17.38 9.74 -10.69
N ILE A 105 18.42 10.58 -10.79
CA ILE A 105 18.87 11.16 -12.07
C ILE A 105 19.32 10.06 -13.03
N ARG A 106 20.10 9.08 -12.53
CA ARG A 106 20.56 7.94 -13.33
C ARG A 106 19.38 7.12 -13.84
N PHE A 107 18.37 6.90 -13.01
CA PHE A 107 17.14 6.23 -13.39
C PHE A 107 16.37 7.00 -14.47
N ALA A 108 16.12 8.30 -14.26
CA ALA A 108 15.40 9.16 -15.21
C ALA A 108 16.07 9.28 -16.59
N ALA A 109 17.40 9.14 -16.65
CA ALA A 109 18.17 9.16 -17.90
C ALA A 109 18.12 7.83 -18.70
N THR A 110 17.56 6.75 -18.12
CA THR A 110 17.46 5.43 -18.75
C THR A 110 16.07 5.12 -19.32
N VAL A 111 15.09 6.02 -19.16
CA VAL A 111 13.71 5.88 -19.67
C VAL A 111 13.56 6.62 -21.00
#